data_AF-A0A9W8CMK4-F1
#
_entry.id   AF-A0A9W8CMK4-F1
#
_cell.length_a   1.000
_cell.length_b   1.000
_cell.length_c   1.000
_cell.angle_alpha   90.00
_cell.angle_beta   90.00
_cell.angle_gamma   90.00
#
_symmetry.space_group_name_H-M   'P 1'
#
loop_
_entity.id
_entity.type
_entity.pdbx_description
1 polymer ?
#
loop_
_entity_poly.entity_id
_entity_poly.type
_entity_poly.pdbx_seq_one_letter_code
_entity_poly.pdbx_strand_id
1 'polypeptide(L)'
;MQSIDMANVPLVNLLNDILTEYSDSLRSLLVLLDTEGNRNTNETATKERLETTQKIISLDQSLQQLYSELVQHQRRQEAIRTTQLLSIESGKAKLQFINNMLDAKGQLEEAIADGEKKISLANTAKKAQPSVSEIIEYAKKLSKFTTAPPNFDPNSNAVPPEPPYPVLVAMRAGVLSKYRMNKTARVDSSVEEDVEEGDYAHEMDDDQFDDVDADDLLLGLDLNPDL
;
A
#
# COMPACT_ATOMS: atom_id res chain seq x y z
N MET A 1 -18.13 67.47 -13.41
CA MET A 1 -17.37 66.63 -12.46
C MET A 1 -18.26 65.48 -12.03
N GLN A 2 -18.27 64.40 -12.81
CA GLN A 2 -18.85 63.12 -12.39
C GLN A 2 -17.69 62.27 -11.90
N SER A 3 -17.73 61.89 -10.62
CA SER A 3 -16.82 60.91 -10.05
C SER A 3 -17.13 59.57 -10.70
N ILE A 4 -16.31 59.16 -11.66
CA ILE A 4 -16.38 57.84 -12.28
C ILE A 4 -15.95 56.85 -11.20
N ASP A 5 -16.87 55.95 -10.85
CA ASP A 5 -16.71 54.93 -9.82
C ASP A 5 -15.64 53.91 -10.29
N MET A 6 -14.39 54.10 -9.85
CA MET A 6 -13.21 53.36 -10.32
C MET A 6 -13.16 51.88 -9.87
N ALA A 7 -14.17 51.40 -9.14
CA ALA A 7 -14.09 50.12 -8.43
C ALA A 7 -14.43 48.88 -9.28
N ASN A 8 -15.08 49.02 -10.44
CA ASN A 8 -15.66 47.85 -11.13
C ASN A 8 -15.58 47.85 -12.67
N VAL A 9 -14.90 48.82 -13.28
CA VAL A 9 -14.62 48.83 -14.72
C VAL A 9 -13.19 48.29 -14.92
N PRO A 10 -12.95 47.35 -15.85
CA PRO A 10 -11.59 46.90 -16.13
C PRO A 10 -10.73 48.11 -16.51
N LEU A 11 -9.62 48.33 -15.80
CA LEU A 11 -8.71 49.48 -16.00
C LEU A 11 -8.31 49.69 -17.47
N VAL A 12 -8.30 48.61 -18.25
CA VAL A 12 -8.02 48.61 -19.69
C VAL A 12 -9.08 49.38 -20.49
N ASN A 13 -10.36 49.26 -20.15
CA ASN A 13 -11.43 50.00 -20.83
C ASN A 13 -11.34 51.48 -20.50
N LEU A 14 -11.08 51.81 -19.23
CA LEU A 14 -10.92 53.20 -18.78
C LEU A 14 -9.69 53.86 -19.46
N LEU A 15 -8.58 53.15 -19.59
CA LEU A 15 -7.41 53.61 -20.36
C LEU A 15 -7.78 53.89 -21.82
N ASN A 16 -8.50 52.98 -22.47
CA ASN A 16 -8.92 53.15 -23.86
C ASN A 16 -9.86 54.35 -24.02
N ASP A 17 -10.80 54.54 -23.10
CA ASP A 17 -11.72 55.68 -23.10
C ASP A 17 -10.96 57.02 -22.96
N ILE A 18 -10.03 57.12 -22.00
CA ILE A 18 -9.18 58.31 -21.83
C ILE A 18 -8.30 58.55 -23.07
N LEU A 19 -7.74 57.51 -23.67
CA LEU A 19 -6.92 57.64 -24.89
C LEU A 19 -7.75 58.14 -26.08
N THR A 20 -8.98 57.67 -26.22
CA THR A 20 -9.90 58.18 -27.27
C THR A 20 -10.26 59.64 -27.03
N GLU A 21 -10.63 60.00 -25.80
CA GLU A 21 -10.99 61.37 -25.42
C GLU A 21 -9.79 62.35 -25.55
N TYR A 22 -8.58 61.88 -25.21
CA TYR A 22 -7.34 62.61 -25.42
C TYR A 22 -7.06 62.84 -26.91
N SER A 23 -7.25 61.81 -27.74
CA SER A 23 -7.06 61.91 -29.19
C SER A 23 -8.06 62.85 -29.85
N ASP A 24 -9.32 62.85 -29.39
CA ASP A 24 -10.38 63.73 -29.88
C ASP A 24 -10.16 65.17 -29.43
N SER A 25 -9.69 65.37 -28.19
CA SER A 25 -9.31 66.69 -27.68
C SER A 25 -8.12 67.29 -28.43
N LEU A 26 -7.12 66.47 -28.79
CA LEU A 26 -5.99 66.89 -29.62
C LEU A 26 -6.41 67.24 -31.05
N ARG A 27 -7.28 66.43 -31.65
CA ARG A 27 -7.84 66.72 -32.98
C ARG A 27 -8.61 68.03 -32.98
N SER A 28 -9.43 68.27 -31.95
CA SER A 28 -10.15 69.53 -31.75
C SER A 28 -9.20 70.72 -31.62
N LEU A 29 -8.13 70.60 -30.82
CA LEU A 29 -7.11 71.64 -30.69
C LEU A 29 -6.39 71.95 -32.01
N LEU A 30 -6.02 70.92 -32.78
CA LEU A 30 -5.36 71.09 -34.07
C LEU A 30 -6.26 71.77 -35.09
N VAL A 31 -7.55 71.42 -35.12
CA VAL A 31 -8.56 72.11 -35.96
C VAL A 31 -8.70 73.57 -35.53
N LEU A 32 -8.76 73.86 -34.23
CA LEU A 32 -8.80 75.23 -33.72
C LEU A 32 -7.55 76.04 -34.06
N LEU A 33 -6.36 75.41 -34.10
CA LEU A 33 -5.11 76.06 -34.52
C LEU A 33 -5.06 76.33 -36.02
N ASP A 34 -5.52 75.40 -36.86
CA ASP A 34 -5.55 75.56 -38.32
C ASP A 34 -6.52 76.67 -38.76
N THR A 35 -7.65 76.83 -38.04
CA THR A 35 -8.61 77.91 -38.30
C THR A 35 -8.09 79.32 -38.01
N GLU A 36 -7.05 79.47 -37.18
CA GLU A 36 -6.37 80.74 -36.92
C GLU A 36 -5.40 81.15 -38.02
N GLY A 37 -4.85 80.20 -38.79
CA GLY A 37 -4.05 80.51 -39.96
C GLY A 37 -4.80 81.32 -41.02
N ASN A 38 -6.13 81.42 -40.91
CA ASN A 38 -7.01 81.98 -41.93
C ASN A 38 -7.89 83.16 -41.46
N ARG A 39 -7.96 83.51 -40.16
CA ARG A 39 -8.85 84.59 -39.66
C ARG A 39 -8.30 85.37 -38.47
N ASN A 40 -8.46 86.70 -38.55
CA ASN A 40 -8.09 87.70 -37.56
C ASN A 40 -8.62 87.41 -36.15
N THR A 41 -7.76 87.71 -35.17
CA THR A 41 -7.90 87.65 -33.71
C THR A 41 -9.31 87.94 -33.17
N ASN A 42 -10.00 86.88 -32.76
CA ASN A 42 -11.20 86.98 -31.91
C ASN A 42 -10.88 86.42 -30.52
N GLU A 43 -11.10 87.20 -29.46
CA GLU A 43 -10.91 86.80 -28.04
C GLU A 43 -11.71 85.55 -27.62
N THR A 44 -12.69 85.14 -28.41
CA THR A 44 -13.46 83.90 -28.20
C THR A 44 -12.67 82.66 -28.60
N ALA A 45 -11.94 82.70 -29.72
CA ALA A 45 -11.11 81.59 -30.19
C ALA A 45 -9.89 81.36 -29.28
N THR A 46 -9.37 82.40 -28.61
CA THR A 46 -8.31 82.25 -27.60
C THR A 46 -8.82 81.57 -26.33
N LYS A 47 -10.07 81.85 -25.91
CA LYS A 47 -10.70 81.20 -24.75
C LYS A 47 -11.00 79.73 -24.98
N GLU A 48 -11.52 79.35 -26.14
CA GLU A 48 -11.81 77.95 -26.50
C GLU A 48 -10.53 77.10 -26.61
N ARG A 49 -9.42 77.69 -27.04
CA ARG A 49 -8.08 77.06 -27.02
C ARG A 49 -7.55 76.88 -25.61
N LEU A 50 -7.73 77.87 -24.75
CA LEU A 50 -7.34 77.78 -23.35
C LEU A 50 -8.14 76.69 -22.62
N GLU A 51 -9.44 76.56 -22.93
CA GLU A 51 -10.30 75.52 -22.37
C GLU A 51 -9.91 74.11 -22.86
N THR A 52 -9.64 73.93 -24.17
CA THR A 52 -9.21 72.64 -24.73
C THR A 52 -7.82 72.23 -24.25
N THR A 53 -6.88 73.17 -24.11
CA THR A 53 -5.56 72.89 -23.53
C THR A 53 -5.67 72.53 -22.04
N GLN A 54 -6.54 73.18 -21.27
CA GLN A 54 -6.83 72.78 -19.89
C GLN A 54 -7.45 71.38 -19.80
N LYS A 55 -8.37 71.02 -20.71
CA LYS A 55 -8.93 69.67 -20.80
C LYS A 55 -7.84 68.63 -21.06
N ILE A 56 -6.93 68.87 -22.00
CA ILE A 56 -5.79 67.99 -22.29
C ILE A 56 -4.88 67.82 -21.07
N ILE A 57 -4.59 68.89 -20.33
CA ILE A 57 -3.78 68.82 -19.10
C ILE A 57 -4.49 67.95 -18.04
N SER A 58 -5.81 68.11 -17.88
CA SER A 58 -6.57 67.30 -16.92
C SER A 58 -6.64 65.82 -17.30
N LEU A 59 -6.74 65.51 -18.61
CA LEU A 59 -6.71 64.15 -19.13
C LEU A 59 -5.33 63.51 -18.95
N ASP A 60 -4.25 64.26 -19.18
CA ASP A 60 -2.89 63.79 -18.95
C ASP A 60 -2.63 63.47 -17.47
N GLN A 61 -3.11 64.33 -16.56
CA GLN A 61 -3.04 64.06 -15.12
C GLN A 61 -3.83 62.80 -14.74
N SER A 62 -5.00 62.58 -15.33
CA SER A 62 -5.80 61.37 -15.11
C SER A 62 -5.10 60.12 -15.67
N LEU A 63 -4.48 60.21 -16.84
CA LEU A 63 -3.71 59.12 -17.44
C LEU A 63 -2.50 58.75 -16.57
N GLN A 64 -1.77 59.74 -16.05
CA GLN A 64 -0.64 59.51 -15.14
C GLN A 64 -1.08 58.79 -13.85
N GLN A 65 -2.22 59.18 -13.28
CA GLN A 65 -2.80 58.51 -12.12
C GLN A 65 -3.14 57.04 -12.44
N LEU A 66 -3.85 56.80 -13.54
CA LEU A 66 -4.24 55.45 -13.95
C LEU A 66 -3.03 54.56 -14.26
N TYR A 67 -2.00 55.12 -14.91
CA TYR A 67 -0.75 54.41 -15.15
C TYR A 67 -0.08 53.99 -13.83
N SER A 68 -0.05 54.88 -12.84
CA SER A 68 0.52 54.56 -11.53
C SER A 68 -0.24 53.43 -10.82
N GLU A 69 -1.57 53.41 -10.93
CA GLU A 69 -2.43 52.34 -10.40
C GLU A 69 -2.22 51.02 -11.13
N LEU A 70 -2.08 51.07 -12.46
CA LEU A 70 -1.80 49.89 -13.28
C LEU A 70 -0.46 49.24 -12.91
N VAL A 71 0.58 50.04 -12.69
CA VAL A 71 1.89 49.55 -12.20
C VAL A 71 1.74 48.91 -10.82
N GLN A 72 0.95 49.49 -9.91
CA GLN A 72 0.70 48.89 -8.60
C GLN A 72 -0.06 47.56 -8.73
N HIS A 73 -1.06 47.49 -9.62
CA HIS A 73 -1.80 46.26 -9.89
C HIS A 73 -0.91 45.17 -10.45
N GLN A 74 -0.02 45.49 -11.40
CA GLN A 74 0.94 44.54 -11.95
C GLN A 74 1.87 43.99 -10.87
N ARG A 75 2.44 44.86 -10.02
CA ARG A 75 3.28 44.43 -8.89
C ARG A 75 2.54 43.52 -7.92
N ARG A 76 1.27 43.83 -7.61
CA ARG A 76 0.43 42.97 -6.76
C ARG A 76 0.17 41.62 -7.44
N GLN A 77 -0.12 41.60 -8.74
CA GLN A 77 -0.34 40.36 -9.48
C GLN A 77 0.92 39.48 -9.53
N GLU A 78 2.10 40.08 -9.71
CA GLU A 78 3.37 39.36 -9.61
C GLU A 78 3.54 38.73 -8.22
N ALA A 79 3.32 39.50 -7.15
CA ALA A 79 3.41 39.01 -5.78
C ALA A 79 2.39 37.89 -5.48
N ILE A 80 1.17 37.99 -6.01
CA ILE A 80 0.16 36.93 -5.89
C ILE A 80 0.64 35.67 -6.62
N ARG A 81 1.16 35.81 -7.84
CA ARG A 81 1.67 34.70 -8.64
C ARG A 81 2.83 33.99 -7.94
N THR A 82 3.79 34.73 -7.40
CA THR A 82 4.92 34.13 -6.66
C THR A 82 4.45 33.39 -5.42
N THR A 83 3.49 33.96 -4.68
CA THR A 83 2.91 33.32 -3.49
C THR A 83 2.16 32.03 -3.84
N GLN A 84 1.42 32.03 -4.96
CA GLN A 84 0.74 30.84 -5.46
C GLN A 84 1.73 29.73 -5.83
N LEU A 85 2.82 30.06 -6.52
CA LEU A 85 3.87 29.09 -6.86
C LEU A 85 4.50 28.48 -5.60
N LEU A 86 4.82 29.31 -4.60
CA LEU A 86 5.38 28.85 -3.33
C LEU A 86 4.38 27.96 -2.55
N SER A 87 3.09 28.29 -2.60
CA SER A 87 2.03 27.47 -2.01
C SER A 87 1.96 26.08 -2.66
N ILE A 88 2.04 26.02 -3.99
CA ILE A 88 2.05 24.75 -4.75
C ILE A 88 3.30 23.93 -4.39
N GLU A 89 4.47 24.56 -4.33
CA GLU A 89 5.72 23.91 -3.95
C GLU A 89 5.66 23.34 -2.52
N SER A 90 5.17 24.14 -1.56
CA SER A 90 4.95 23.69 -0.19
C SER A 90 3.96 22.51 -0.13
N GLY A 91 2.89 22.56 -0.92
CA GLY A 91 1.93 21.45 -1.04
C GLY A 91 2.59 20.17 -1.54
N LYS A 92 3.43 20.26 -2.57
CA LYS A 92 4.19 19.13 -3.10
C LYS A 92 5.14 18.54 -2.05
N ALA A 93 5.88 19.40 -1.33
CA ALA A 93 6.79 18.95 -0.28
C ALA A 93 6.05 18.23 0.86
N LYS A 94 4.87 18.72 1.27
CA LYS A 94 4.03 18.06 2.27
C LYS A 94 3.59 16.67 1.82
N LEU A 95 3.13 16.53 0.58
CA LEU A 95 2.71 15.23 0.04
C LEU A 95 3.88 14.25 -0.02
N GLN A 96 5.06 14.71 -0.45
CA GLN A 96 6.26 13.88 -0.44
C GLN A 96 6.62 13.41 0.98
N PHE A 97 6.56 14.32 1.96
CA PHE A 97 6.82 13.96 3.36
C PHE A 97 5.81 12.92 3.88
N ILE A 98 4.52 13.09 3.60
CA ILE A 98 3.48 12.13 4.00
C ILE A 98 3.72 10.76 3.37
N ASN A 99 4.04 10.71 2.07
CA ASN A 99 4.31 9.44 1.38
C ASN A 99 5.53 8.74 1.97
N ASN A 100 6.64 9.46 2.18
CA ASN A 100 7.83 8.90 2.80
C ASN A 100 7.55 8.36 4.22
N MET A 101 6.70 9.06 4.98
CA MET A 101 6.31 8.63 6.33
C MET A 101 5.42 7.39 6.29
N LEU A 102 4.52 7.27 5.30
CA LEU A 102 3.68 6.09 5.09
C LEU A 102 4.54 4.88 4.69
N ASP A 103 5.49 5.07 3.77
CA ASP A 103 6.42 4.03 3.35
C ASP A 103 7.29 3.54 4.52
N ALA A 104 7.83 4.47 5.31
CA ALA A 104 8.61 4.15 6.51
C ALA A 104 7.76 3.40 7.56
N LYS A 105 6.49 3.77 7.72
CA LYS A 105 5.56 3.06 8.59
C LYS A 105 5.33 1.63 8.10
N GLY A 106 5.09 1.45 6.79
CA GLY A 106 4.88 0.13 6.19
C GLY A 106 6.10 -0.79 6.38
N GLN A 107 7.31 -0.26 6.15
CA GLN A 107 8.56 -1.00 6.39
C GLN A 107 8.73 -1.40 7.85
N LEU A 108 8.33 -0.54 8.79
CA LEU A 108 8.41 -0.85 10.21
C LEU A 108 7.39 -1.93 10.61
N GLU A 109 6.16 -1.86 10.09
CA GLU A 109 5.14 -2.89 10.31
C GLU A 109 5.59 -4.26 9.77
N GLU A 110 6.20 -4.29 8.58
CA GLU A 110 6.78 -5.52 8.02
C GLU A 110 7.93 -6.05 8.88
N ALA A 111 8.84 -5.18 9.32
CA ALA A 111 9.95 -5.57 10.19
C ALA A 111 9.48 -6.11 11.55
N ILE A 112 8.41 -5.54 12.11
CA ILE A 112 7.77 -6.02 13.34
C ILE A 112 7.18 -7.41 13.11
N ALA A 113 6.40 -7.60 12.04
CA ALA A 113 5.78 -8.89 11.71
C ALA A 113 6.84 -9.98 11.51
N ASP A 114 7.94 -9.68 10.83
CA ASP A 114 9.06 -10.60 10.66
C ASP A 114 9.81 -10.88 11.98
N GLY A 115 9.94 -9.86 12.83
CA GLY A 115 10.47 -10.01 14.19
C GLY A 115 9.63 -10.96 15.03
N GLU A 116 8.31 -10.81 15.01
CA GLU A 116 7.36 -11.67 15.73
C GLU A 116 7.43 -13.12 15.24
N LYS A 117 7.48 -13.35 13.92
CA LYS A 117 7.69 -14.69 13.35
C LYS A 117 9.00 -15.33 13.80
N LYS A 118 10.09 -14.56 13.83
CA LYS A 118 11.39 -15.08 14.30
C LYS A 118 11.35 -15.42 15.79
N ILE A 119 10.66 -14.62 16.59
CA ILE A 119 10.48 -14.88 18.03
C ILE A 119 9.62 -16.13 18.24
N SER A 120 8.53 -16.31 17.50
CA SER A 120 7.69 -17.50 17.62
C SER A 120 8.46 -18.77 17.25
N LEU A 121 9.22 -18.76 16.15
CA LEU A 121 10.09 -19.87 15.74
C LEU A 121 11.21 -20.14 16.75
N ALA A 122 11.82 -19.11 17.32
CA ALA A 122 12.83 -19.29 18.37
C ALA A 122 12.22 -19.91 19.64
N ASN A 123 10.97 -19.55 19.97
CA ASN A 123 10.26 -20.11 21.12
C ASN A 123 9.85 -21.57 20.89
N THR A 124 9.38 -21.93 19.69
CA THR A 124 9.10 -23.33 19.35
C THR A 124 10.38 -24.16 19.34
N ALA A 125 11.47 -23.65 18.77
CA ALA A 125 12.78 -24.32 18.80
C ALA A 125 13.32 -24.52 20.22
N LYS A 126 13.15 -23.54 21.12
CA LYS A 126 13.51 -23.68 22.54
C LYS A 126 12.65 -24.72 23.26
N LYS A 127 11.34 -24.76 22.99
CA LYS A 127 10.44 -25.78 23.56
C LYS A 127 10.76 -27.18 23.04
N ALA A 128 11.08 -27.30 21.76
CA ALA A 128 11.40 -28.55 21.10
C ALA A 128 12.84 -29.02 21.34
N GLN A 129 13.67 -28.25 22.06
CA GLN A 129 15.08 -28.54 22.23
C GLN A 129 15.24 -29.87 22.99
N PRO A 130 15.64 -30.96 22.30
CA PRO A 130 15.73 -32.27 22.94
C PRO A 130 16.93 -32.32 23.86
N SER A 131 16.84 -33.11 24.93
CA SER A 131 17.97 -33.26 25.85
C SER A 131 19.14 -33.94 25.14
N VAL A 132 20.37 -33.55 25.48
CA VAL A 132 21.59 -34.14 24.88
C VAL A 132 21.62 -35.66 25.10
N SER A 133 21.10 -36.15 26.23
CA SER A 133 20.95 -37.57 26.50
C SER A 133 20.04 -38.28 25.50
N GLU A 134 18.86 -37.73 25.20
CA GLU A 134 17.93 -38.31 24.23
C GLU A 134 18.53 -38.35 22.82
N ILE A 135 19.25 -37.29 22.42
CA ILE A 135 19.95 -37.25 21.13
C ILE A 135 20.99 -38.36 21.05
N ILE A 136 21.81 -38.55 22.09
CA ILE A 136 22.84 -39.60 22.14
C ILE A 136 22.21 -40.99 22.11
N GLU A 137 21.13 -41.20 22.85
CA GLU A 137 20.40 -42.48 22.85
C GLU A 137 19.78 -42.78 21.50
N TYR A 138 19.14 -41.79 20.87
CA TYR A 138 18.57 -41.93 19.54
C TYR A 138 19.66 -42.19 18.50
N ALA A 139 20.78 -41.47 18.55
CA ALA A 139 21.92 -41.69 17.67
C ALA A 139 22.51 -43.09 17.82
N LYS A 140 22.62 -43.62 19.05
CA LYS A 140 23.04 -45.01 19.30
C LYS A 140 22.06 -46.03 18.72
N LYS A 141 20.75 -45.78 18.81
CA LYS A 141 19.71 -46.63 18.17
C LYS A 141 19.85 -46.60 16.65
N LEU A 142 20.04 -45.41 16.07
CA LEU A 142 20.17 -45.22 14.63
C LEU A 142 21.46 -45.84 14.07
N SER A 143 22.59 -45.74 14.80
CA SER A 143 23.89 -46.26 14.39
C SER A 143 23.86 -47.75 14.02
N LYS A 144 23.02 -48.55 14.67
CA LYS A 144 22.85 -49.99 14.35
C LYS A 144 22.33 -50.23 12.93
N PHE A 145 21.55 -49.31 12.40
CA PHE A 145 20.90 -49.43 11.08
C PHE A 145 21.62 -48.64 9.99
N THR A 146 22.55 -47.75 10.36
CA THR A 146 23.29 -46.90 9.41
C THR A 146 24.76 -47.26 9.28
N THR A 147 25.31 -48.05 10.21
CA THR A 147 26.74 -48.42 10.22
C THR A 147 26.91 -49.90 9.91
N ALA A 148 27.89 -50.24 9.08
CA ALA A 148 28.31 -51.63 8.91
C ALA A 148 28.83 -52.19 10.25
N PRO A 149 28.49 -53.45 10.62
CA PRO A 149 28.95 -54.05 11.87
C PRO A 149 30.48 -53.95 12.06
N PRO A 150 31.01 -53.89 13.30
CA PRO A 150 32.43 -53.67 13.58
C PRO A 150 33.43 -54.70 12.98
N ASN A 151 32.97 -55.77 12.35
CA ASN A 151 33.77 -56.80 11.66
C ASN A 151 33.21 -57.13 10.26
N PHE A 152 32.53 -56.18 9.61
CA PHE A 152 31.97 -56.39 8.27
C PHE A 152 33.09 -56.42 7.23
N ASP A 153 33.43 -57.62 6.73
CA ASP A 153 34.31 -57.81 5.58
C ASP A 153 33.44 -58.03 4.33
N PRO A 154 33.51 -57.16 3.31
CA PRO A 154 32.70 -57.28 2.10
C PRO A 154 32.97 -58.56 1.29
N ASN A 155 34.08 -59.26 1.58
CA ASN A 155 34.43 -60.54 0.94
C ASN A 155 34.00 -61.78 1.76
N SER A 156 33.60 -61.57 3.02
CA SER A 156 33.14 -62.63 3.91
C SER A 156 31.62 -62.62 3.96
N ASN A 157 31.00 -63.60 3.32
CA ASN A 157 29.54 -63.72 3.22
C ASN A 157 28.85 -64.17 4.54
N ALA A 158 29.51 -64.01 5.69
CA ALA A 158 29.08 -64.57 6.97
C ALA A 158 27.92 -63.80 7.60
N VAL A 159 27.76 -62.50 7.33
CA VAL A 159 26.64 -61.69 7.84
C VAL A 159 26.23 -60.66 6.78
N PRO A 160 25.08 -60.82 6.11
CA PRO A 160 24.56 -59.79 5.23
C PRO A 160 24.18 -58.55 6.07
N PRO A 161 24.51 -57.33 5.62
CA PRO A 161 24.13 -56.12 6.34
C PRO A 161 22.61 -55.97 6.29
N GLU A 162 21.98 -55.73 7.43
CA GLU A 162 20.55 -55.45 7.47
C GLU A 162 20.29 -54.14 6.70
N PRO A 163 19.31 -54.11 5.79
CA PRO A 163 19.00 -52.89 5.05
C PRO A 163 18.44 -51.81 5.98
N PRO A 164 18.63 -50.52 5.66
CA PRO A 164 18.15 -49.40 6.47
C PRO A 164 16.61 -49.24 6.48
N TYR A 165 15.89 -50.14 5.81
CA TYR A 165 14.43 -50.17 5.72
C TYR A 165 13.90 -51.51 6.26
N PRO A 166 12.67 -51.54 6.80
CA PRO A 166 12.10 -52.77 7.34
C PRO A 166 11.95 -53.84 6.26
N VAL A 167 12.40 -55.06 6.55
CA VAL A 167 12.30 -56.22 5.65
C VAL A 167 10.86 -56.74 5.63
N LEU A 168 10.40 -57.26 4.49
CA LEU A 168 9.04 -57.80 4.30
C LEU A 168 8.60 -58.78 5.39
N VAL A 169 9.52 -59.63 5.88
CA VAL A 169 9.23 -60.59 6.95
C VAL A 169 8.91 -59.85 8.26
N ALA A 170 9.68 -58.82 8.61
CA ALA A 170 9.43 -57.98 9.78
C ALA A 170 8.13 -57.18 9.63
N MET A 171 7.83 -56.66 8.44
CA MET A 171 6.56 -55.98 8.15
C MET A 171 5.35 -56.91 8.31
N ARG A 172 5.44 -58.15 7.81
CA ARG A 172 4.38 -59.17 7.94
C ARG A 172 4.23 -59.68 9.37
N ALA A 173 5.32 -59.76 10.13
CA ALA A 173 5.29 -60.13 11.54
C ALA A 173 4.81 -58.97 12.45
N GLY A 174 4.72 -57.75 11.91
CA GLY A 174 4.32 -56.55 12.63
C GLY A 174 2.87 -56.58 13.13
N VAL A 175 2.62 -55.81 14.19
CA VAL A 175 1.30 -55.69 14.84
C VAL A 175 0.21 -55.27 13.84
N LEU A 176 0.54 -54.34 12.94
CA LEU A 176 -0.36 -53.86 11.88
C LEU A 176 -0.82 -54.99 10.94
N SER A 177 0.07 -55.92 10.58
CA SER A 177 -0.28 -57.06 9.74
C SER A 177 -1.14 -58.06 10.51
N LYS A 178 -0.85 -58.30 11.79
CA LYS A 178 -1.66 -59.17 12.66
C LYS A 178 -3.08 -58.65 12.83
N TYR A 179 -3.24 -57.34 13.04
CA TYR A 179 -4.56 -56.72 13.16
C TYR A 179 -5.38 -56.89 11.88
N ARG A 180 -4.77 -56.68 10.71
CA ARG A 180 -5.44 -56.90 9.41
C ARG A 180 -5.85 -58.35 9.22
N MET A 181 -4.98 -59.31 9.55
CA MET A 181 -5.29 -60.74 9.43
C MET A 181 -6.39 -61.19 10.41
N ASN A 182 -6.40 -60.65 11.63
CA ASN A 182 -7.45 -60.94 12.61
C ASN A 182 -8.80 -60.34 12.20
N LYS A 183 -8.81 -59.14 11.61
CA LYS A 183 -10.01 -58.51 11.06
C LYS A 183 -10.57 -59.32 9.90
N THR A 184 -9.74 -59.80 8.98
CA THR A 184 -10.18 -60.66 7.88
C THR A 184 -10.66 -62.03 8.37
N ALA A 185 -9.97 -62.62 9.36
CA ALA A 185 -10.39 -63.91 9.94
C ALA A 185 -11.71 -63.82 10.71
N ARG A 186 -11.97 -62.71 11.41
CA ARG A 186 -13.26 -62.45 12.08
C ARG A 186 -14.41 -62.26 11.07
N VAL A 187 -14.13 -61.62 9.94
CA VAL A 187 -15.13 -61.48 8.86
C VAL A 187 -15.44 -62.84 8.22
N ASP A 188 -14.44 -63.68 7.97
CA ASP A 188 -14.68 -65.03 7.43
C ASP A 188 -15.43 -65.94 8.43
N SER A 189 -15.15 -65.87 9.74
CA SER A 189 -15.89 -66.64 10.75
C SER A 189 -17.34 -66.18 10.94
N SER A 190 -17.63 -64.89 10.76
CA SER A 190 -19.01 -64.37 10.80
C SER A 190 -19.84 -64.72 9.55
N VAL A 191 -19.20 -65.22 8.48
CA VAL A 191 -19.90 -65.58 7.24
C VAL A 191 -20.25 -67.08 7.20
N GLU A 192 -19.62 -67.92 8.03
CA GLU A 192 -19.91 -69.37 8.07
C GLU A 192 -20.95 -69.79 9.14
N GLU A 193 -21.32 -68.94 10.11
CA GLU A 193 -22.27 -69.29 11.18
C GLU A 193 -23.73 -68.81 10.98
N ASP A 194 -24.06 -68.06 9.92
CA ASP A 194 -25.42 -67.55 9.70
C ASP A 194 -26.23 -68.34 8.65
N VAL A 195 -26.54 -69.61 8.96
CA VAL A 195 -27.75 -70.28 8.45
C VAL A 195 -28.33 -71.20 9.52
N GLU A 196 -28.95 -70.65 10.58
CA GLU A 196 -30.14 -71.24 11.17
C GLU A 196 -30.90 -70.24 12.05
N GLU A 197 -32.21 -70.44 12.08
CA GLU A 197 -33.28 -69.50 12.37
C GLU A 197 -33.65 -69.51 13.88
N GLY A 198 -33.70 -68.34 14.54
CA GLY A 198 -34.67 -68.09 15.62
C GLY A 198 -34.15 -67.81 17.04
N ASP A 199 -34.62 -66.65 17.54
CA ASP A 199 -35.08 -66.36 18.91
C ASP A 199 -34.08 -66.10 20.08
N TYR A 200 -34.47 -65.13 20.91
CA TYR A 200 -33.75 -64.38 21.96
C TYR A 200 -32.74 -65.12 22.87
N ALA A 201 -31.59 -64.47 23.14
CA ALA A 201 -31.06 -64.32 24.50
C ALA A 201 -30.02 -63.19 24.60
N HIS A 202 -30.25 -62.29 25.56
CA HIS A 202 -29.28 -61.33 26.06
C HIS A 202 -28.36 -62.10 27.03
N GLU A 203 -27.08 -62.28 26.68
CA GLU A 203 -26.07 -62.78 27.62
C GLU A 203 -24.91 -61.79 27.59
N MET A 204 -24.75 -61.09 28.72
CA MET A 204 -23.57 -60.29 29.00
C MET A 204 -22.50 -61.25 29.49
N ASP A 205 -21.37 -61.30 28.79
CA ASP A 205 -20.12 -61.75 29.39
C ASP A 205 -19.10 -60.61 29.31
N ASP A 206 -18.57 -60.31 30.50
CA ASP A 206 -17.56 -59.33 30.81
C ASP A 206 -16.26 -59.60 30.04
N ASP A 207 -15.88 -58.71 29.14
CA ASP A 207 -14.47 -58.37 28.91
C ASP A 207 -14.38 -56.86 28.65
N GLN A 208 -14.43 -56.14 29.76
CA GLN A 208 -14.14 -54.72 29.84
C GLN A 208 -12.63 -54.51 29.66
N PHE A 209 -12.18 -54.55 28.40
CA PHE A 209 -10.91 -53.98 27.96
C PHE A 209 -11.19 -53.05 26.79
N ASP A 210 -11.10 -51.75 27.07
CA ASP A 210 -11.31 -50.61 26.18
C ASP A 210 -11.28 -50.94 24.68
N ASP A 211 -12.47 -50.97 24.07
CA ASP A 211 -12.67 -50.73 22.63
C ASP A 211 -12.27 -49.27 22.34
N VAL A 212 -10.96 -49.00 22.36
CA VAL A 212 -10.41 -47.81 21.71
C VAL A 212 -10.29 -48.18 20.25
N ASP A 213 -11.27 -47.76 19.46
CA ASP A 213 -11.22 -47.87 18.01
C ASP A 213 -9.85 -47.36 17.53
N ALA A 214 -9.12 -48.18 16.78
CA ALA A 214 -7.84 -47.79 16.20
C ALA A 214 -7.97 -46.56 15.29
N ASP A 215 -9.20 -46.28 14.82
CA ASP A 215 -9.55 -45.09 14.08
C ASP A 215 -9.55 -43.83 14.97
N ASP A 216 -9.85 -43.94 16.26
CA ASP A 216 -9.77 -42.85 17.24
C ASP A 216 -8.31 -42.54 17.65
N LEU A 217 -7.45 -43.56 17.68
CA LEU A 217 -6.00 -43.42 17.86
C LEU A 217 -5.29 -42.81 16.62
N LEU A 218 -5.89 -42.94 15.43
CA LEU A 218 -5.39 -42.36 14.17
C LEU A 218 -5.93 -40.94 13.91
N LEU A 219 -7.12 -40.62 14.40
CA LEU A 219 -7.74 -39.28 14.26
C LEU A 219 -7.24 -38.27 15.30
N GLY A 220 -6.65 -38.72 16.41
CA GLY A 220 -6.02 -37.85 17.41
C GLY A 220 -4.61 -37.35 17.07
N LEU A 221 -3.99 -37.88 16.02
CA LEU A 221 -2.73 -37.38 15.48
C LEU A 221 -3.03 -36.28 14.45
N ASP A 222 -3.05 -35.03 14.91
CA ASP A 222 -3.03 -33.87 14.01
C ASP A 222 -1.74 -33.92 13.18
N LEU A 223 -1.88 -34.40 11.94
CA LEU A 223 -0.79 -34.56 10.99
C LEU A 223 -0.40 -33.23 10.32
N ASN A 224 -1.05 -32.11 10.66
CA ASN A 224 -0.70 -30.77 10.19
C ASN A 224 -0.98 -29.68 11.24
N PRO A 225 -0.17 -29.55 12.30
CA PRO A 225 -0.34 -28.46 13.26
C PRO A 225 0.13 -27.09 12.72
N ASP A 226 0.69 -27.01 11.50
CA ASP A 226 1.46 -25.86 11.01
C ASP A 226 1.17 -25.49 9.52
N LEU A 227 -0.08 -25.65 9.07
CA LEU A 227 -0.56 -25.09 7.78
C LEU A 227 -1.73 -24.12 7.99
#